data_AF-A0A537VBP5-F1
#
_entry.id   AF-A0A537VBP5-F1
#
_cell.length_a   1.000
_cell.length_b   1.000
_cell.length_c   1.000
_cell.angle_alpha   90.00
_cell.angle_beta   90.00
_cell.angle_gamma   90.00
#
_symmetry.space_group_name_H-M   'P 1'
#
loop_
_entity.id
_entity.type
_entity.pdbx_description
1 polymer ?
#
loop_
_entity_poly.entity_id
_entity_poly.type
_entity_poly.pdbx_seq_one_letter_code
_entity_poly.pdbx_strand_id
1 'polypeptide(L)' 'MMMRYPCVVCLVAIATVSLRPDLTFSETPSPSSLQLETKIPLGDVKGRIDHMAIDLPRRRLFVAELGNDTVGVVDL' A
#
# COMPACT_ATOMS: atom_id res chain seq x y z
N MET A 1 -9.81 31.70 -54.44
CA MET A 1 -10.70 30.63 -53.94
C MET A 1 -9.91 29.71 -53.01
N MET A 2 -9.62 30.12 -51.76
CA MET A 2 -8.81 29.34 -50.79
C MET A 2 -9.22 29.59 -49.31
N MET A 3 -10.47 30.01 -49.04
CA MET A 3 -10.92 30.44 -47.70
C MET A 3 -12.10 29.63 -47.12
N ARG A 4 -12.33 28.39 -47.59
CA ARG A 4 -13.45 27.52 -47.13
C ARG A 4 -12.99 26.22 -46.46
N TYR A 5 -11.71 25.88 -46.54
CA TYR A 5 -11.15 24.62 -46.01
C TYR A 5 -10.72 24.62 -44.53
N PRO A 6 -10.29 25.72 -43.89
CA PRO A 6 -9.78 25.64 -42.51
C PRO A 6 -10.90 25.46 -41.47
N CYS A 7 -12.11 25.95 -41.76
CA CYS A 7 -13.26 25.86 -40.86
C CYS A 7 -13.82 24.42 -40.79
N VAL A 8 -13.77 23.68 -41.90
CA VAL A 8 -14.25 22.28 -41.97
C VAL A 8 -13.28 21.34 -41.26
N VAL A 9 -11.97 21.59 -41.36
CA VAL A 9 -10.94 20.77 -40.69
C VAL A 9 -11.01 20.91 -39.17
N CYS A 10 -11.27 22.12 -38.64
CA CYS A 10 -11.48 22.32 -37.20
C CYS A 10 -12.73 21.59 -36.68
N LEU A 11 -13.82 21.54 -37.45
CA LEU A 11 -15.07 20.89 -37.03
C LEU A 11 -14.97 19.36 -36.95
N VAL A 12 -14.21 18.72 -37.83
CA VAL A 12 -14.01 17.26 -37.82
C VAL A 12 -13.10 16.82 -36.66
N ALA A 13 -12.10 17.64 -36.28
CA ALA A 13 -11.20 17.33 -35.17
C ALA A 13 -11.90 17.39 -33.79
N ILE A 14 -12.95 18.20 -33.65
CA ILE A 14 -13.73 18.29 -32.39
C ILE A 14 -14.68 17.09 -32.26
N ALA A 15 -15.25 16.60 -33.38
CA ALA A 15 -16.21 15.50 -33.37
C ALA A 15 -15.58 14.13 -33.04
N THR A 16 -14.29 13.92 -33.29
CA THR A 16 -13.60 12.65 -33.00
C THR A 16 -13.13 12.52 -31.55
N VAL A 17 -13.12 13.61 -30.78
CA VAL A 17 -12.73 13.60 -29.36
C VAL A 17 -13.88 13.13 -28.45
N SER A 18 -15.14 13.30 -28.85
CA SER A 18 -16.31 12.98 -28.03
C SER A 18 -16.76 11.50 -28.03
N LEU A 19 -16.09 10.61 -28.78
CA LEU A 19 -16.44 9.18 -28.85
C LEU A 19 -15.42 8.26 -28.14
N ARG A 20 -14.59 8.79 -27.24
CA ARG A 20 -13.74 7.92 -26.42
C ARG A 20 -14.63 7.14 -25.44
N PRO A 21 -14.65 5.79 -25.47
CA PRO A 21 -15.23 5.05 -24.37
C PRO A 21 -14.48 5.46 -23.10
N ASP A 22 -15.22 5.66 -22.00
CA ASP A 22 -14.63 5.88 -20.69
C ASP A 22 -13.56 4.79 -20.48
N LEU A 23 -12.31 5.22 -20.32
CA LEU A 23 -11.24 4.35 -19.90
C LEU A 23 -11.62 3.91 -18.48
N THR A 24 -12.24 2.74 -18.36
CA THR A 24 -12.43 2.11 -17.07
C THR A 24 -11.06 1.83 -16.51
N PHE A 25 -10.67 2.62 -15.51
CA PHE A 25 -9.49 2.33 -14.72
C PHE A 25 -9.73 0.96 -14.07
N SER A 26 -8.93 -0.03 -14.45
CA SER A 26 -8.91 -1.30 -13.74
C SER A 26 -8.36 -1.01 -12.35
N GLU A 27 -9.23 -1.03 -11.35
CA GLU A 27 -8.82 -1.09 -9.96
C GLU A 27 -8.07 -2.43 -9.82
N THR A 28 -6.74 -2.39 -9.85
CA THR A 28 -5.93 -3.52 -9.39
C THR A 28 -6.47 -3.89 -8.02
N PRO A 29 -6.88 -5.16 -7.78
CA PRO A 29 -7.35 -5.56 -6.47
C PRO A 29 -6.30 -5.13 -5.47
N SER A 30 -6.69 -4.21 -4.59
CA SER A 30 -5.82 -3.77 -3.51
C SER A 30 -5.39 -5.04 -2.77
N PRO A 31 -4.08 -5.23 -2.51
CA PRO A 31 -3.66 -6.36 -1.69
C PRO A 31 -4.50 -6.31 -0.43
N SER A 32 -5.18 -7.43 -0.14
CA SER A 32 -6.08 -7.55 0.99
C SER A 32 -5.45 -6.90 2.22
N SER A 33 -6.17 -5.97 2.86
CA SER A 33 -5.67 -5.29 4.04
C SER A 33 -5.18 -6.31 5.06
N LEU A 34 -4.05 -6.01 5.71
CA LEU A 34 -3.52 -6.87 6.76
C LEU A 34 -4.61 -7.05 7.82
N GLN A 35 -4.96 -8.30 8.07
CA GLN A 35 -5.88 -8.67 9.13
C GLN A 35 -5.07 -9.04 10.37
N LEU A 36 -5.59 -8.68 11.54
CA LEU A 36 -5.01 -9.13 12.79
C LEU A 36 -5.23 -10.65 12.90
N GLU A 37 -4.16 -11.42 12.74
CA GLU A 37 -4.20 -12.88 12.85
C GLU A 37 -4.13 -13.34 14.31
N THR A 38 -3.19 -12.80 15.08
CA THR A 38 -2.95 -13.20 16.47
C THR A 38 -2.36 -12.08 17.32
N LYS A 39 -2.41 -12.26 18.65
CA LYS A 39 -1.74 -11.40 19.63
C LYS A 39 -0.90 -12.28 20.55
N ILE A 40 0.37 -11.93 20.71
CA ILE A 40 1.29 -12.63 21.61
C ILE A 40 1.51 -11.76 22.86
N PRO A 41 1.16 -12.22 24.07
CA PRO A 41 1.46 -11.47 25.30
C PRO A 41 2.96 -11.55 25.60
N LEU A 42 3.59 -10.41 25.93
CA LEU A 42 5.03 -10.32 26.21
C LEU A 42 5.40 -10.51 27.70
N GLY A 43 4.42 -10.64 28.59
CA GLY A 43 4.65 -10.72 30.04
C GLY A 43 4.71 -9.34 30.71
N ASP A 44 5.52 -9.21 31.76
CA ASP A 44 5.66 -7.97 32.54
C ASP A 44 6.62 -6.98 31.84
N VAL A 45 6.09 -6.26 30.84
CA VAL A 45 6.81 -5.20 30.14
C VAL A 45 6.48 -3.85 30.74
N LYS A 46 7.51 -3.12 31.22
CA LYS A 46 7.36 -1.75 31.71
C LYS A 46 7.58 -0.76 30.58
N GLY A 47 6.70 0.24 30.50
CA GLY A 47 6.85 1.35 29.55
C GLY A 47 6.59 0.94 28.11
N ARG A 48 7.54 1.25 27.21
CA ARG A 48 7.38 1.11 25.76
C ARG A 48 8.20 -0.06 25.23
N ILE A 49 7.67 -0.71 24.20
CA ILE A 49 8.46 -1.46 23.23
C ILE A 49 8.83 -0.53 22.06
N ASP A 50 9.97 -0.75 21.40
CA ASP A 50 10.44 0.11 20.32
C ASP A 50 10.74 -0.65 19.01
N HIS A 51 11.74 -1.53 19.01
CA HIS A 51 12.27 -2.21 17.83
C HIS A 51 12.12 -3.73 17.98
N MET A 52 11.95 -4.40 16.84
CA MET A 52 11.81 -5.85 16.76
C MET A 52 12.65 -6.42 15.62
N ALA A 53 13.21 -7.62 15.83
CA ALA A 53 13.94 -8.36 14.81
C ALA A 53 13.52 -9.82 14.84
N ILE A 54 13.43 -10.45 13.67
CA ILE A 54 13.00 -11.85 13.53
C ILE A 54 14.14 -12.74 13.02
N ASP A 55 14.34 -13.86 13.70
CA ASP A 55 15.17 -14.99 13.25
C ASP A 55 14.23 -16.11 12.79
N LEU A 56 13.90 -16.14 11.49
CA LEU A 56 13.02 -17.15 10.90
C LEU A 56 13.61 -18.58 10.99
N PRO A 57 14.90 -18.83 10.69
CA PRO A 57 15.49 -20.17 10.84
C PRO A 57 15.33 -20.76 12.23
N ARG A 58 15.43 -19.93 13.29
CA ARG A 58 15.27 -20.38 14.69
C ARG A 58 13.89 -20.09 15.26
N ARG A 59 12.99 -19.50 14.47
CA ARG A 59 11.63 -19.09 14.85
C ARG A 59 11.58 -18.23 16.11
N ARG A 60 12.41 -17.19 16.17
CA ARG A 60 12.43 -16.26 17.32
C ARG A 60 12.14 -14.84 16.90
N LEU A 61 11.33 -14.15 17.70
CA LEU A 61 11.15 -12.70 17.62
C LEU A 61 11.82 -12.07 18.84
N PHE A 62 12.74 -11.14 18.58
CA PHE A 62 13.40 -10.33 19.60
C PHE A 62 12.68 -8.99 19.70
N VAL A 63 12.32 -8.57 20.91
CA VAL A 63 11.61 -7.32 21.19
C VAL A 63 12.41 -6.51 22.21
N ALA A 64 12.73 -5.26 21.90
CA ALA A 64 13.40 -4.39 22.86
C ALA A 64 12.37 -3.76 23.83
N GLU A 65 12.59 -3.97 25.12
CA GLU A 65 11.71 -3.56 26.22
C GLU A 65 12.36 -2.40 26.98
N LEU A 66 12.18 -1.17 26.46
CA LEU A 66 12.94 -0.01 26.92
C LEU A 66 12.80 0.25 28.44
N GLY A 67 11.62 0.05 29.02
CA GLY A 67 11.42 0.28 30.46
C GLY A 67 11.93 -0.86 31.35
N ASN A 68 12.21 -2.03 30.78
CA ASN A 68 12.80 -3.16 31.49
C ASN A 68 14.32 -3.21 31.37
N ASP A 69 14.92 -2.47 30.43
CA ASP A 69 16.34 -2.55 30.05
C ASP A 69 16.75 -3.97 29.61
N THR A 70 15.87 -4.62 28.84
CA THR A 70 16.01 -6.01 28.40
C THR A 70 15.61 -6.21 26.94
N VAL A 71 15.98 -7.39 26.41
CA VAL A 71 15.44 -7.93 25.16
C VAL A 71 14.57 -9.14 25.48
N GLY A 72 13.26 -9.02 25.23
CA GLY A 72 12.33 -10.12 25.27
C GLY A 72 12.54 -11.05 24.07
N VAL A 73 12.47 -12.36 24.31
CA VAL A 73 12.60 -13.39 23.26
C VAL A 73 11.31 -14.20 23.22
N VAL A 74 10.61 -14.11 22.09
CA VAL A 74 9.37 -14.86 21.83
C VAL A 74 9.68 -16.00 20.89
N ASP A 75 9.23 -17.20 21.26
CA ASP A 75 9.26 -18.39 20.41
C ASP A 75 8.01 -18.40 19.50
N LEU A 76 8.21 -18.52 18.19
CA LEU A 76 7.17 -18.39 17.15
C LEU A 76 6.76 -19.75 16.58
#